data_AF-A0A7C7EBX3-F1
#
_entry.id   AF-A0A7C7EBX3-F1
#
_cell.length_a   1.000
_cell.length_b   1.000
_cell.length_c   1.000
_cell.angle_alpha   90.00
_cell.angle_beta   90.00
_cell.angle_gamma   90.00
#
_symmetry.space_group_name_H-M   'P 1'
#
loop_
_entity.id
_entity.type
_entity.pdbx_description
1 polymer ?
#
loop_
_entity_poly.entity_id
_entity_poly.type
_entity_poly.pdbx_seq_one_letter_code
_entity_poly.pdbx_strand_id
1 'polypeptide(L)'
;MSKELKKSLHEHIMTIALSLVVILSAVSGFRFSYPFYYLLLLDIVLVIFFAFLLKRPQLIIFLLTSLLLIDVIVFIKYRSLLVSIVSYIDGFIKWADIYMNYTISPPGFDLLTEKYRFFMIIMTVVIVTLIITLLNIIIRSWFLTLFSGILFFVVQWYNYVDAAYLYMTVYITLCFIDIGIKNYFKKGSAKAPIAVFLIVVIFLSSITSISAQLMPKNFKPVKWETLNNWLYDTFPFTRDWRNGEGTNDDWFGETVFTTFANELGGNVKPSNFLIMEVEADESTYLRGMVYDTYTYSSKSTLIYDNFSNRWENSRQ
;
A
#
# COMPACT_ATOMS: atom_id res chain seq x y z
N MET A 1 35.93 11.26 -13.36
CA MET A 1 35.00 10.52 -12.48
C MET A 1 35.27 9.01 -12.61
N SER A 2 35.68 8.35 -11.52
CA SER A 2 36.01 6.91 -11.52
C SER A 2 34.77 6.05 -11.79
N LYS A 3 34.97 4.83 -12.34
CA LYS A 3 33.88 3.89 -12.65
C LYS A 3 33.04 3.53 -11.41
N GLU A 4 33.69 3.38 -10.26
CA GLU A 4 33.02 3.13 -8.97
C GLU A 4 32.18 4.32 -8.52
N LEU A 5 32.66 5.55 -8.72
CA LEU A 5 31.87 6.76 -8.42
C LEU A 5 30.64 6.86 -9.32
N LYS A 6 30.77 6.53 -10.62
CA LYS A 6 29.62 6.45 -11.54
C LYS A 6 28.61 5.42 -11.06
N LYS A 7 29.05 4.20 -10.76
CA LYS A 7 28.19 3.11 -10.29
C LYS A 7 27.46 3.51 -9.00
N SER A 8 28.18 4.03 -8.02
CA SER A 8 27.60 4.44 -6.74
C SER A 8 26.58 5.56 -6.94
N LEU A 9 26.85 6.55 -7.79
CA LEU A 9 25.89 7.61 -8.07
C LEU A 9 24.56 7.07 -8.65
N HIS A 10 24.64 6.13 -9.61
CA HIS A 10 23.45 5.51 -10.18
C HIS A 10 22.67 4.67 -9.14
N GLU A 11 23.38 3.93 -8.27
CA GLU A 11 22.73 3.17 -7.19
C GLU A 11 21.90 4.09 -6.27
N HIS A 12 22.41 5.28 -5.92
CA HIS A 12 21.64 6.23 -5.10
C HIS A 12 20.47 6.85 -5.87
N ILE A 13 20.68 7.29 -7.12
CA ILE A 13 19.61 7.87 -7.95
C ILE A 13 18.46 6.87 -8.14
N MET A 14 18.77 5.61 -8.45
CA MET A 14 17.75 4.57 -8.61
C MET A 14 17.05 4.26 -7.29
N THR A 15 17.77 4.25 -6.16
CA THR A 15 17.18 4.03 -4.84
C THR A 15 16.19 5.14 -4.48
N ILE A 16 16.56 6.41 -4.70
CA ILE A 16 15.70 7.60 -4.53
C ILE A 16 14.45 7.46 -5.42
N ALA A 17 14.61 7.16 -6.70
CA ALA A 17 13.46 7.02 -7.60
C ALA A 17 12.51 5.89 -7.17
N LEU A 18 13.06 4.73 -6.75
CA LEU A 18 12.28 3.60 -6.29
C LEU A 18 11.54 3.89 -4.97
N SER A 19 12.20 4.49 -3.97
CA SER A 19 11.55 4.84 -2.70
C SER A 19 10.51 5.93 -2.89
N LEU A 20 10.80 6.95 -3.69
CA LEU A 20 9.88 8.05 -3.96
C LEU A 20 8.56 7.57 -4.58
N VAL A 21 8.61 6.64 -5.55
CA VAL A 21 7.38 6.10 -6.17
C VAL A 21 6.50 5.37 -5.15
N VAL A 22 7.11 4.61 -4.24
CA VAL A 22 6.38 3.93 -3.15
C VAL A 22 5.82 4.95 -2.15
N ILE A 23 6.59 5.98 -1.79
CA ILE A 23 6.15 7.08 -0.91
C ILE A 23 4.95 7.82 -1.51
N LEU A 24 5.02 8.21 -2.79
CA LEU A 24 3.94 8.92 -3.47
C LEU A 24 2.66 8.10 -3.50
N SER A 25 2.77 6.79 -3.79
CA SER A 25 1.63 5.89 -3.72
C SER A 25 1.07 5.75 -2.31
N ALA A 26 1.91 5.71 -1.28
CA ALA A 26 1.47 5.64 0.11
C ALA A 26 0.71 6.91 0.52
N VAL A 27 1.25 8.08 0.20
CA VAL A 27 0.64 9.40 0.48
C VAL A 27 -0.69 9.55 -0.25
N SER A 28 -0.76 9.11 -1.51
CA SER A 28 -2.01 9.05 -2.27
C SER A 28 -3.02 8.10 -1.63
N GLY A 29 -2.58 6.92 -1.17
CA GLY A 29 -3.44 5.98 -0.46
C GLY A 29 -3.98 6.53 0.86
N PHE A 30 -3.21 7.34 1.58
CA PHE A 30 -3.69 8.05 2.76
C PHE A 30 -4.58 9.25 2.44
N ARG A 31 -4.77 9.61 1.17
CA ARG A 31 -5.53 10.81 0.76
C ARG A 31 -4.99 12.11 1.36
N PHE A 32 -3.68 12.16 1.63
CA PHE A 32 -3.02 13.36 2.12
C PHE A 32 -2.45 14.18 0.97
N SER A 33 -2.69 15.49 0.98
CA SER A 33 -2.06 16.41 0.03
C SER A 33 -0.76 16.95 0.62
N TYR A 34 0.37 16.56 0.03
CA TYR A 34 1.69 17.08 0.39
C TYR A 34 2.46 17.52 -0.85
N PRO A 35 3.18 18.65 -0.78
CA PRO A 35 3.98 19.08 -1.92
C PRO A 35 5.09 18.09 -2.25
N PHE A 36 5.15 17.68 -3.53
CA PHE A 36 6.13 16.73 -4.06
C PHE A 36 7.58 17.05 -3.66
N TYR A 37 7.96 18.33 -3.69
CA TYR A 37 9.34 18.74 -3.42
C TYR A 37 9.78 18.49 -1.97
N TYR A 38 8.87 18.54 -0.99
CA TYR A 38 9.20 18.19 0.40
C TYR A 38 9.46 16.69 0.54
N LEU A 39 8.63 15.86 -0.08
CA LEU A 39 8.81 14.40 -0.08
C LEU A 39 10.11 14.01 -0.77
N LEU A 40 10.40 14.60 -1.92
CA LEU A 40 11.65 14.38 -2.66
C LEU A 40 12.88 14.78 -1.84
N LEU A 41 12.87 15.96 -1.21
CA LEU A 41 14.00 16.42 -0.41
C LEU A 41 14.25 15.50 0.79
N LEU A 42 13.19 15.13 1.51
CA LEU A 42 13.28 14.21 2.64
C LEU A 42 13.80 12.84 2.21
N ASP A 43 13.29 12.31 1.10
CA ASP A 43 13.73 11.03 0.52
C ASP A 43 15.22 11.05 0.16
N ILE A 44 15.71 12.10 -0.52
CA ILE A 44 17.14 12.25 -0.84
C ILE A 44 18.00 12.23 0.43
N VAL A 45 17.62 13.02 1.43
CA VAL A 45 18.38 13.11 2.70
C VAL A 45 18.42 11.76 3.40
N LEU A 46 17.29 11.06 3.47
CA LEU A 46 17.20 9.77 4.14
C LEU A 46 17.91 8.65 3.38
N VAL A 47 17.85 8.60 2.04
CA VAL A 47 18.59 7.61 1.26
C VAL A 47 20.09 7.77 1.48
N ILE A 48 20.62 9.01 1.47
CA ILE A 48 22.03 9.27 1.75
C ILE A 48 22.38 8.86 3.19
N PHE A 49 21.55 9.26 4.15
CA PHE A 49 21.73 8.92 5.57
C PHE A 49 21.74 7.41 5.81
N PHE A 50 20.74 6.68 5.31
CA PHE A 50 20.63 5.23 5.48
C PHE A 50 21.70 4.48 4.70
N ALA A 51 22.05 4.91 3.49
CA ALA A 51 23.14 4.29 2.73
C ALA A 51 24.49 4.44 3.45
N PHE A 52 24.71 5.57 4.13
CA PHE A 52 25.89 5.79 4.97
C PHE A 52 25.84 4.93 6.24
N LEU A 53 24.71 4.95 6.95
CA LEU A 53 24.52 4.26 8.23
C LEU A 53 24.60 2.73 8.08
N LEU A 54 23.87 2.16 7.11
CA LEU A 54 23.79 0.71 6.91
C LEU A 54 25.11 0.09 6.43
N LYS A 55 26.00 0.86 5.79
CA LYS A 55 27.35 0.41 5.44
C LYS A 55 28.31 0.36 6.64
N ARG A 56 27.92 0.94 7.79
CA ARG A 56 28.76 1.06 8.98
C ARG A 56 28.03 0.47 10.19
N PRO A 57 28.01 -0.87 10.36
CA PRO A 57 27.28 -1.53 11.44
C PRO A 57 27.71 -1.08 12.84
N GLN A 58 28.97 -0.65 13.01
CA GLN A 58 29.47 -0.07 14.26
C GLN A 58 28.68 1.19 14.68
N LEU A 59 28.29 2.05 13.72
CA LEU A 59 27.48 3.24 14.00
C LEU A 59 26.06 2.87 14.41
N ILE A 60 25.51 1.79 13.86
CA ILE A 60 24.19 1.28 14.25
C ILE A 60 24.23 0.81 15.70
N ILE A 61 25.24 0.01 16.06
CA ILE A 61 25.42 -0.45 17.44
C ILE A 61 25.58 0.75 18.38
N PHE A 62 26.41 1.72 18.01
CA PHE A 62 26.60 2.95 18.79
C PHE A 62 25.31 3.77 18.96
N LEU A 63 24.51 3.91 17.91
CA LEU A 63 23.24 4.63 17.98
C LEU A 63 22.23 3.89 18.86
N LEU A 64 22.12 2.56 18.72
CA LEU A 64 21.20 1.75 19.54
C LEU A 64 21.59 1.78 21.02
N THR A 65 22.89 1.66 21.34
CA THR A 65 23.36 1.75 22.73
C THR A 65 23.17 3.14 23.30
N SER A 66 23.42 4.20 22.51
CA SER A 66 23.17 5.58 22.92
C SER A 66 21.69 5.83 23.17
N LEU A 67 20.80 5.29 22.32
CA LEU A 67 19.35 5.44 22.46
C LEU A 67 18.84 4.73 23.73
N LEU A 68 19.32 3.52 24.02
CA LEU A 68 19.00 2.83 25.27
C LEU A 68 19.49 3.61 26.51
N LEU A 69 20.69 4.20 26.44
CA LEU A 69 21.24 4.97 27.55
C LEU A 69 20.44 6.27 27.76
N ILE A 70 20.06 6.96 26.68
CA ILE A 70 19.16 8.12 26.73
C ILE A 70 17.82 7.73 27.34
N ASP A 71 17.22 6.62 26.90
CA ASP A 71 15.93 6.15 27.43
C ASP A 71 16.00 5.92 28.95
N VAL A 72 17.05 5.26 29.44
CA VAL A 72 17.30 5.07 30.88
C VAL A 72 17.46 6.41 31.62
N ILE A 73 18.22 7.35 31.06
CA ILE A 73 18.39 8.68 31.68
C ILE A 73 17.06 9.44 31.75
N VAL A 74 16.30 9.45 30.64
CA VAL A 74 15.01 10.12 30.57
C VAL A 74 14.00 9.43 31.49
N PHE A 75 14.05 8.10 31.64
CA PHE A 75 13.22 7.37 32.59
C PHE A 75 13.48 7.79 34.04
N ILE A 76 14.75 7.91 34.43
CA ILE A 76 15.12 8.30 35.80
C ILE A 76 14.80 9.77 36.07
N LYS A 77 15.08 10.68 35.13
CA LYS A 77 15.02 12.14 35.37
C LYS A 77 13.72 12.81 34.89
N TYR A 78 13.08 12.29 33.86
CA TYR A 78 12.00 12.94 33.12
C TYR A 78 10.85 11.95 32.83
N ARG A 79 10.47 11.15 33.83
CA ARG A 79 9.40 10.14 33.70
C ARG A 79 8.10 10.70 33.09
N SER A 80 7.72 11.94 33.44
CA SER A 80 6.53 12.59 32.89
C SER A 80 6.60 12.81 31.37
N LEU A 81 7.80 13.07 30.85
CA LEU A 81 8.06 13.21 29.41
C LEU A 81 7.88 11.86 28.71
N LEU A 82 8.42 10.76 29.27
CA LEU A 82 8.20 9.42 28.70
C LEU A 82 6.72 9.04 28.68
N VAL A 83 5.99 9.30 29.77
CA VAL A 83 4.54 9.05 29.81
C VAL A 83 3.82 9.84 28.72
N SER A 84 4.23 11.08 28.47
CA SER A 84 3.66 11.91 27.40
C SER A 84 3.97 11.37 26.00
N ILE A 85 5.20 10.90 25.76
CA ILE A 85 5.58 10.25 24.48
C ILE A 85 4.78 8.97 24.27
N VAL A 86 4.71 8.10 25.29
CA VAL A 86 3.95 6.84 25.21
C VAL A 86 2.47 7.12 24.96
N SER A 87 1.89 8.11 25.65
CA SER A 87 0.51 8.54 25.42
C SER A 87 0.29 9.10 24.02
N TYR A 88 1.26 9.84 23.46
CA TYR A 88 1.20 10.32 22.09
C TYR A 88 1.21 9.17 21.09
N ILE A 89 2.08 8.17 21.28
CA ILE A 89 2.18 6.97 20.43
C ILE A 89 0.92 6.12 20.53
N ASP A 90 0.39 5.89 21.74
CA ASP A 90 -0.87 5.18 21.95
C ASP A 90 -2.04 5.88 21.23
N GLY A 91 -2.13 7.20 21.37
CA GLY A 91 -3.12 8.01 20.65
C GLY A 91 -2.96 7.94 19.13
N PHE A 92 -1.72 7.93 18.63
CA PHE A 92 -1.44 7.75 17.21
C PHE A 92 -1.88 6.36 16.71
N ILE A 93 -1.57 5.29 17.44
CA ILE A 93 -1.95 3.91 17.05
C ILE A 93 -3.48 3.78 16.99
N LYS A 94 -4.20 4.30 18.01
CA LYS A 94 -5.67 4.31 18.03
C LYS A 94 -6.25 5.13 16.89
N TRP A 95 -5.69 6.30 16.63
CA TRP A 95 -6.09 7.12 15.49
C TRP A 95 -5.86 6.38 14.17
N ALA A 96 -4.69 5.75 13.99
CA ALA A 96 -4.36 5.02 12.76
C ALA A 96 -5.28 3.82 12.55
N ASP A 97 -5.64 3.09 13.60
CA ASP A 97 -6.59 1.97 13.53
C ASP A 97 -7.98 2.45 13.08
N ILE A 98 -8.50 3.52 13.69
CA ILE A 98 -9.77 4.13 13.29
C ILE A 98 -9.70 4.67 11.85
N TYR A 99 -8.59 5.33 11.49
CA TYR A 99 -8.38 5.93 10.17
C TYR A 99 -8.36 4.89 9.07
N MET A 100 -7.71 3.74 9.30
CA MET A 100 -7.59 2.67 8.31
C MET A 100 -8.84 1.80 8.22
N ASN A 101 -9.59 1.63 9.31
CA ASN A 101 -10.77 0.76 9.34
C ASN A 101 -12.08 1.44 8.89
N TYR A 102 -12.02 2.68 8.37
CA TYR A 102 -13.18 3.42 7.83
C TYR A 102 -14.43 3.38 8.74
N THR A 103 -14.23 3.39 10.06
CA THR A 103 -15.36 3.49 11.00
C THR A 103 -15.90 4.92 10.99
N ILE A 104 -17.19 5.09 11.35
CA ILE A 104 -17.80 6.42 11.51
C ILE A 104 -16.88 7.25 12.41
N SER A 105 -16.24 8.25 11.83
CA SER A 105 -15.23 9.04 12.51
C SER A 105 -15.87 9.78 13.69
N PRO A 106 -15.37 9.62 14.92
CA PRO A 106 -15.92 10.32 16.07
C PRO A 106 -15.89 11.84 15.85
N PRO A 107 -16.81 12.61 16.47
CA PRO A 107 -16.75 14.07 16.42
C PRO A 107 -15.38 14.58 16.90
N GLY A 108 -14.73 15.43 16.09
CA GLY A 108 -13.38 15.94 16.35
C GLY A 108 -12.23 15.12 15.74
N PHE A 109 -12.51 14.07 14.97
CA PHE A 109 -11.49 13.23 14.32
C PHE A 109 -10.60 14.00 13.34
N ASP A 110 -11.12 15.04 12.67
CA ASP A 110 -10.33 15.88 11.75
C ASP A 110 -9.15 16.57 12.45
N LEU A 111 -9.34 17.01 13.70
CA LEU A 111 -8.28 17.61 14.51
C LEU A 111 -7.19 16.59 14.86
N LEU A 112 -7.57 15.33 15.07
CA LEU A 112 -6.63 14.23 15.30
C LEU A 112 -5.87 13.89 14.02
N THR A 113 -6.56 13.87 12.87
CA THR A 113 -5.95 13.67 11.55
C THR A 113 -4.91 14.74 11.28
N GLU A 114 -5.23 16.03 11.48
CA GLU A 114 -4.25 17.11 11.32
C GLU A 114 -3.05 16.97 12.26
N LYS A 115 -3.28 16.57 13.52
CA LYS A 115 -2.22 16.34 14.51
C LYS A 115 -1.27 15.21 14.09
N TYR A 116 -1.81 14.10 13.61
CA TYR A 116 -1.04 12.87 13.36
C TYR A 116 -0.56 12.71 11.91
N ARG A 117 -1.13 13.45 10.96
CA ARG A 117 -0.79 13.41 9.53
C ARG A 117 0.71 13.56 9.26
N PHE A 118 1.33 14.58 9.86
CA PHE A 118 2.76 14.82 9.69
C PHE A 118 3.61 13.67 10.21
N PHE A 119 3.24 13.12 11.37
CA PHE A 119 3.93 11.99 11.97
C PHE A 119 3.80 10.72 11.11
N MET A 120 2.59 10.44 10.57
CA MET A 120 2.35 9.32 9.66
C MET A 120 3.25 9.40 8.42
N ILE A 121 3.35 10.59 7.80
CA ILE A 121 4.16 10.77 6.59
C ILE A 121 5.65 10.59 6.88
N ILE A 122 6.17 11.17 7.97
CA ILE A 122 7.57 10.96 8.35
C ILE A 122 7.83 9.47 8.55
N MET A 123 6.97 8.77 9.28
CA MET A 123 7.13 7.33 9.53
C MET A 123 7.12 6.53 8.22
N THR A 124 6.19 6.82 7.31
CA THR A 124 6.14 6.18 6.00
C THR A 124 7.41 6.42 5.19
N VAL A 125 7.85 7.68 5.09
CA VAL A 125 9.05 8.04 4.33
C VAL A 125 10.29 7.36 4.93
N VAL A 126 10.44 7.34 6.25
CA VAL A 126 11.51 6.65 6.97
C VAL A 126 11.50 5.14 6.72
N ILE A 127 10.35 4.48 6.87
CA ILE A 127 10.24 3.02 6.71
C ILE A 127 10.51 2.62 5.25
N VAL A 128 9.87 3.29 4.29
CA VAL A 128 10.02 2.97 2.86
C VAL A 128 11.47 3.20 2.41
N THR A 129 12.06 4.34 2.73
CA THR A 129 13.47 4.62 2.38
C THR A 129 14.42 3.62 3.00
N LEU A 130 14.23 3.27 4.27
CA LEU A 130 15.06 2.27 4.95
C LEU A 130 15.00 0.92 4.23
N ILE A 131 13.79 0.40 3.96
CA ILE A 131 13.58 -0.90 3.31
C ILE A 131 14.19 -0.90 1.90
N ILE A 132 13.86 0.09 1.08
CA ILE A 132 14.35 0.14 -0.31
C ILE A 132 15.89 0.32 -0.34
N THR A 133 16.46 1.15 0.54
CA THR A 133 17.92 1.30 0.67
C THR A 133 18.59 -0.01 1.09
N LEU A 134 18.02 -0.71 2.07
CA LEU A 134 18.52 -2.00 2.53
C LEU A 134 18.53 -3.03 1.38
N LEU A 135 17.40 -3.18 0.68
CA LEU A 135 17.27 -4.16 -0.40
C LEU A 135 18.17 -3.81 -1.61
N ASN A 136 18.20 -2.52 -2.00
CA ASN A 136 18.83 -2.09 -3.24
C ASN A 136 20.34 -1.84 -3.14
N ILE A 137 20.80 -1.23 -2.04
CA ILE A 137 22.22 -0.83 -1.86
C ILE A 137 23.00 -1.85 -1.03
N ILE A 138 22.41 -2.41 0.03
CA ILE A 138 23.11 -3.27 0.99
C ILE A 138 23.03 -4.73 0.56
N ILE A 139 21.82 -5.28 0.45
CA ILE A 139 21.59 -6.67 0.01
C ILE A 139 21.85 -6.79 -1.50
N ARG A 140 21.56 -5.72 -2.26
CA ARG A 140 21.73 -5.64 -3.73
C ARG A 140 20.93 -6.70 -4.48
N SER A 141 19.78 -7.12 -3.94
CA SER A 141 18.91 -8.12 -4.57
C SER A 141 17.80 -7.45 -5.36
N TRP A 142 17.95 -7.45 -6.68
CA TRP A 142 16.92 -6.93 -7.59
C TRP A 142 15.59 -7.68 -7.44
N PHE A 143 15.64 -8.98 -7.15
CA PHE A 143 14.44 -9.79 -6.95
C PHE A 143 13.67 -9.34 -5.70
N LEU A 144 14.37 -9.13 -4.58
CA LEU A 144 13.73 -8.68 -3.35
C LEU A 144 13.18 -7.26 -3.46
N THR A 145 13.91 -6.34 -4.12
CA THR A 145 13.42 -4.99 -4.38
C THR A 145 12.17 -4.99 -5.27
N LEU A 146 12.15 -5.81 -6.34
CA LEU A 146 10.97 -5.94 -7.20
C LEU A 146 9.79 -6.52 -6.41
N PHE A 147 10.02 -7.63 -5.71
CA PHE A 147 8.99 -8.34 -4.96
C PHE A 147 8.38 -7.49 -3.84
N SER A 148 9.20 -6.74 -3.09
CA SER A 148 8.70 -5.87 -2.01
C SER A 148 7.79 -4.77 -2.54
N GLY A 149 8.15 -4.16 -3.68
CA GLY A 149 7.31 -3.13 -4.30
C GLY A 149 6.00 -3.72 -4.82
N ILE A 150 6.04 -4.84 -5.54
CA ILE A 150 4.83 -5.52 -6.03
C ILE A 150 3.90 -5.85 -4.86
N LEU A 151 4.40 -6.42 -3.78
CA LEU A 151 3.60 -6.75 -2.60
C LEU A 151 2.92 -5.51 -2.01
N PHE A 152 3.67 -4.40 -1.88
CA PHE A 152 3.12 -3.14 -1.41
C PHE A 152 1.99 -2.62 -2.33
N PHE A 153 2.20 -2.58 -3.64
CA PHE A 153 1.20 -2.08 -4.58
C PHE A 153 -0.03 -2.98 -4.70
N VAL A 154 0.15 -4.30 -4.57
CA VAL A 154 -0.98 -5.24 -4.51
C VAL A 154 -1.85 -4.93 -3.29
N VAL A 155 -1.26 -4.73 -2.11
CA VAL A 155 -2.00 -4.35 -0.91
C VAL A 155 -2.72 -3.01 -1.11
N GLN A 156 -2.07 -1.99 -1.69
CA GLN A 156 -2.69 -0.70 -2.01
C GLN A 156 -3.87 -0.85 -2.98
N TRP A 157 -3.71 -1.68 -4.01
CA TRP A 157 -4.76 -1.94 -5.00
C TRP A 157 -5.96 -2.68 -4.39
N TYR A 158 -5.73 -3.62 -3.48
CA TYR A 158 -6.79 -4.27 -2.70
C TYR A 158 -7.53 -3.29 -1.78
N ASN A 159 -6.87 -2.20 -1.35
CA ASN A 159 -7.47 -1.11 -0.59
C ASN A 159 -8.06 0.00 -1.49
N TYR A 160 -8.37 -0.31 -2.76
CA TYR A 160 -9.06 0.58 -3.69
C TYR A 160 -8.34 1.91 -3.96
N VAL A 161 -7.01 1.91 -3.92
CA VAL A 161 -6.21 3.07 -4.31
C VAL A 161 -5.95 3.01 -5.82
N ASP A 162 -6.75 3.73 -6.61
CA ASP A 162 -6.71 3.70 -8.08
C ASP A 162 -5.32 4.04 -8.65
N ALA A 163 -4.63 5.01 -8.04
CA ALA A 163 -3.31 5.43 -8.45
C ALA A 163 -2.23 4.33 -8.27
N ALA A 164 -2.48 3.32 -7.44
CA ALA A 164 -1.51 2.25 -7.14
C ALA A 164 -1.07 1.48 -8.40
N TYR A 165 -1.97 1.30 -9.37
CA TYR A 165 -1.63 0.61 -10.63
C TYR A 165 -0.62 1.40 -11.48
N LEU A 166 -0.76 2.72 -11.54
CA LEU A 166 0.17 3.60 -12.24
C LEU A 166 1.53 3.57 -11.55
N TYR A 167 1.56 3.76 -10.21
CA TYR A 167 2.81 3.72 -9.45
C TYR A 167 3.50 2.36 -9.53
N MET A 168 2.76 1.25 -9.52
CA MET A 168 3.30 -0.09 -9.74
C MET A 168 3.98 -0.22 -11.10
N THR A 169 3.37 0.30 -12.17
CA THR A 169 3.94 0.26 -13.51
C THR A 169 5.25 1.05 -13.58
N VAL A 170 5.26 2.26 -13.02
CA VAL A 170 6.46 3.11 -12.94
C VAL A 170 7.55 2.40 -12.13
N TYR A 171 7.19 1.81 -10.99
CA TYR A 171 8.12 1.07 -10.14
C TYR A 171 8.77 -0.13 -10.86
N ILE A 172 7.97 -0.97 -11.54
CA ILE A 172 8.48 -2.11 -12.32
C ILE A 172 9.44 -1.63 -13.42
N THR A 173 9.09 -0.54 -14.10
CA THR A 173 9.95 0.08 -15.12
C THR A 173 11.29 0.50 -14.51
N LEU A 174 11.27 1.16 -13.35
CA LEU A 174 12.49 1.55 -12.64
C LEU A 174 13.32 0.35 -12.19
N CYS A 175 12.69 -0.74 -11.73
CA CYS A 175 13.40 -1.98 -11.39
C CYS A 175 14.11 -2.58 -12.61
N PHE A 176 13.47 -2.63 -13.79
CA PHE A 176 14.11 -3.10 -15.01
C PHE A 176 15.27 -2.21 -15.45
N ILE A 177 15.12 -0.89 -15.30
CA ILE A 177 16.21 0.06 -15.53
C ILE A 177 17.39 -0.21 -14.59
N ASP A 178 17.13 -0.37 -13.30
CA ASP A 178 18.14 -0.66 -12.28
C ASP A 178 18.89 -1.98 -12.57
N ILE A 179 18.15 -3.04 -12.94
CA ILE A 179 18.73 -4.33 -13.36
C ILE A 179 19.65 -4.14 -14.58
N GLY A 180 19.20 -3.38 -15.58
CA GLY A 180 19.99 -3.07 -16.77
C GLY A 180 21.30 -2.36 -16.42
N ILE A 181 21.25 -1.34 -15.58
CA ILE A 181 22.41 -0.55 -15.14
C ILE A 181 23.39 -1.42 -14.34
N LYS A 182 22.89 -2.22 -13.38
CA LYS A 182 23.73 -3.12 -12.58
C LYS A 182 24.47 -4.13 -13.47
N ASN A 183 23.79 -4.67 -14.48
CA ASN A 183 24.38 -5.60 -15.44
C ASN A 183 25.45 -4.93 -16.33
N TYR A 184 25.24 -3.67 -16.74
CA TYR A 184 26.23 -2.88 -17.47
C TYR A 184 27.53 -2.75 -16.67
N PHE A 185 27.45 -2.35 -15.40
CA PHE A 185 28.63 -2.19 -14.57
C PHE A 185 29.30 -3.52 -14.21
N LYS A 186 28.53 -4.61 -14.06
CA LYS A 186 29.06 -5.96 -13.78
C LYS A 186 29.88 -6.52 -14.94
N LYS A 187 29.46 -6.31 -16.20
CA LYS A 187 30.13 -6.88 -17.38
C LYS A 187 31.48 -6.25 -17.73
N GLY A 188 31.96 -5.26 -16.99
CA GLY A 188 33.36 -4.79 -17.09
C GLY A 188 33.66 -3.88 -18.29
N SER A 189 33.15 -4.22 -19.48
CA SER A 189 33.49 -3.64 -20.78
C SER A 189 32.27 -3.58 -21.72
N ALA A 190 31.33 -2.69 -21.44
CA ALA A 190 30.33 -2.35 -22.45
C ALA A 190 31.00 -1.51 -23.55
N LYS A 191 30.87 -1.94 -24.81
CA LYS A 191 31.40 -1.22 -25.98
C LYS A 191 30.70 0.14 -26.21
N ALA A 192 29.50 0.31 -25.67
CA ALA A 192 28.69 1.51 -25.82
C ALA A 192 28.87 2.46 -24.63
N PRO A 193 28.85 3.80 -24.84
CA PRO A 193 28.80 4.77 -23.75
C PRO A 193 27.60 4.56 -22.83
N ILE A 194 27.77 4.79 -21.53
CA ILE A 194 26.71 4.62 -20.51
C ILE A 194 25.44 5.42 -20.86
N ALA A 195 25.57 6.62 -21.43
CA ALA A 195 24.42 7.43 -21.81
C ALA A 195 23.57 6.77 -22.90
N VAL A 196 24.21 6.19 -23.92
CA VAL A 196 23.53 5.44 -25.00
C VAL A 196 22.87 4.20 -24.44
N PHE A 197 23.57 3.48 -23.55
CA PHE A 197 23.01 2.30 -22.90
C PHE A 197 21.80 2.63 -22.02
N LEU A 198 21.83 3.74 -21.27
CA LEU A 198 20.71 4.21 -20.47
C LEU A 198 19.48 4.50 -21.33
N ILE A 199 19.64 5.19 -22.46
CA ILE A 199 18.54 5.46 -23.39
C ILE A 199 17.90 4.15 -23.85
N VAL A 200 18.71 3.17 -24.28
CA VAL A 200 18.22 1.87 -24.75
C VAL A 200 17.50 1.11 -23.63
N VAL A 201 18.06 1.08 -22.42
CA VAL A 201 17.46 0.38 -21.28
C VAL A 201 16.15 1.04 -20.85
N ILE A 202 16.10 2.37 -20.78
CA ILE A 202 14.88 3.12 -20.45
C ILE A 202 13.81 2.82 -21.50
N PHE A 203 14.16 2.89 -22.78
CA PHE A 203 13.24 2.63 -23.88
C PHE A 203 12.68 1.20 -23.83
N LEU A 204 13.54 0.18 -23.72
CA LEU A 204 13.12 -1.21 -23.66
C LEU A 204 12.30 -1.52 -22.39
N SER A 205 12.68 -0.98 -21.24
CA SER A 205 11.93 -1.15 -19.99
C SER A 205 10.54 -0.51 -20.08
N SER A 206 10.45 0.67 -20.72
CA SER A 206 9.18 1.38 -20.91
C SER A 206 8.28 0.63 -21.89
N ILE A 207 8.80 0.17 -23.04
CA ILE A 207 8.05 -0.63 -24.00
C ILE A 207 7.52 -1.90 -23.35
N THR A 208 8.34 -2.60 -22.58
CA THR A 208 7.93 -3.85 -21.92
C THR A 208 6.75 -3.60 -20.98
N SER A 209 6.83 -2.54 -20.17
CA SER A 209 5.77 -2.19 -19.21
C SER A 209 4.50 -1.71 -19.90
N ILE A 210 4.60 -0.89 -20.95
CA ILE A 210 3.45 -0.44 -21.76
C ILE A 210 2.81 -1.63 -22.48
N SER A 211 3.61 -2.53 -23.07
CA SER A 211 3.09 -3.72 -23.76
C SER A 211 2.32 -4.63 -22.80
N ALA A 212 2.77 -4.74 -21.54
CA ALA A 212 2.04 -5.47 -20.52
C ALA A 212 0.68 -4.83 -20.20
N GLN A 213 0.56 -3.50 -20.25
CA GLN A 213 -0.73 -2.80 -20.07
C GLN A 213 -1.68 -3.01 -21.25
N LEU A 214 -1.14 -3.13 -22.47
CA LEU A 214 -1.89 -3.38 -23.71
C LEU A 214 -2.33 -4.85 -23.85
N MET A 215 -1.80 -5.75 -23.02
CA MET A 215 -2.16 -7.15 -23.05
C MET A 215 -3.67 -7.30 -22.74
N PRO A 216 -4.44 -8.05 -23.54
CA PRO A 216 -5.88 -8.15 -23.37
C PRO A 216 -6.19 -8.69 -21.97
N LYS A 217 -6.87 -7.88 -21.15
CA LYS A 217 -7.23 -8.26 -19.77
C LYS A 217 -8.42 -9.22 -19.69
N ASN A 218 -9.03 -9.53 -20.84
CA ASN A 218 -10.20 -10.40 -20.98
C ASN A 218 -9.85 -11.90 -20.94
N PHE A 219 -8.88 -12.29 -20.12
CA PHE A 219 -8.71 -13.69 -19.80
C PHE A 219 -9.83 -14.09 -18.84
N LYS A 220 -10.57 -15.16 -19.19
CA LYS A 220 -11.48 -15.76 -18.22
C LYS A 220 -10.65 -16.09 -16.98
N PRO A 221 -11.00 -15.57 -15.78
CA PRO A 221 -10.22 -15.85 -14.59
C PRO A 221 -10.14 -17.36 -14.41
N VAL A 222 -8.93 -17.89 -14.28
CA VAL A 222 -8.75 -19.31 -13.95
C VAL A 222 -9.38 -19.51 -12.58
N LYS A 223 -10.52 -20.20 -12.55
CA LYS A 223 -11.21 -20.53 -11.30
C LYS A 223 -10.42 -21.62 -10.60
N TRP A 224 -9.50 -21.21 -9.73
CA TRP A 224 -8.74 -22.13 -8.90
C TRP A 224 -9.39 -22.23 -7.52
N GLU A 225 -10.48 -23.00 -7.43
CA GLU A 225 -11.28 -23.11 -6.21
C GLU A 225 -10.46 -23.59 -5.01
N THR A 226 -9.56 -24.56 -5.20
CA THR A 226 -8.68 -25.05 -4.12
C THR A 226 -7.77 -23.97 -3.56
N LEU A 227 -7.17 -23.13 -4.42
CA LEU A 227 -6.30 -22.04 -3.99
C LEU A 227 -7.10 -20.92 -3.33
N ASN A 228 -8.27 -20.59 -3.88
CA ASN A 228 -9.16 -19.59 -3.29
C ASN A 228 -9.62 -20.02 -1.89
N ASN A 229 -10.07 -21.27 -1.73
CA ASN A 229 -10.49 -21.80 -0.44
C ASN A 229 -9.34 -21.79 0.56
N TRP A 230 -8.15 -22.26 0.16
CA TRP A 230 -6.97 -22.19 1.02
C TRP A 230 -6.60 -20.77 1.43
N LEU A 231 -6.63 -19.81 0.48
CA LEU A 231 -6.33 -18.41 0.74
C LEU A 231 -7.31 -17.83 1.76
N TYR A 232 -8.61 -18.08 1.58
CA TYR A 232 -9.63 -17.58 2.47
C TYR A 232 -9.64 -18.24 3.85
N ASP A 233 -9.33 -19.53 3.92
CA ASP A 233 -9.22 -20.25 5.19
C ASP A 233 -7.97 -19.79 5.97
N THR A 234 -6.88 -19.46 5.27
CA THR A 234 -5.63 -19.00 5.88
C THR A 234 -5.67 -17.50 6.24
N PHE A 235 -6.30 -16.70 5.39
CA PHE A 235 -6.36 -15.23 5.48
C PHE A 235 -7.82 -14.75 5.38
N PRO A 236 -8.64 -14.99 6.43
CA PRO A 236 -10.09 -14.73 6.37
C PRO A 236 -10.44 -13.27 6.08
N PHE A 237 -9.63 -12.32 6.54
CA PHE A 237 -9.79 -10.89 6.24
C PHE A 237 -9.79 -10.54 4.74
N THR A 238 -9.21 -11.40 3.89
CA THR A 238 -9.23 -11.21 2.44
C THR A 238 -10.63 -11.40 1.83
N ARG A 239 -11.55 -12.09 2.54
CA ARG A 239 -12.97 -12.16 2.17
C ARG A 239 -13.63 -10.80 2.39
N ASP A 240 -13.42 -10.18 3.55
CA ASP A 240 -14.00 -8.87 3.89
C ASP A 240 -13.50 -7.77 2.94
N TRP A 241 -12.25 -7.86 2.50
CA TRP A 241 -11.70 -6.94 1.49
C TRP A 241 -12.36 -7.10 0.11
N ARG A 242 -12.89 -8.29 -0.23
CA ARG A 242 -13.59 -8.56 -1.48
C ARG A 242 -15.11 -8.35 -1.38
N ASN A 243 -15.69 -8.65 -0.22
CA ASN A 243 -17.12 -8.64 0.06
C ASN A 243 -17.37 -7.66 1.21
N GLY A 244 -17.86 -6.46 0.90
CA GLY A 244 -18.36 -5.58 1.94
C GLY A 244 -19.65 -6.15 2.50
N GLU A 245 -19.62 -6.69 3.72
CA GLU A 245 -20.81 -6.85 4.53
C GLU A 245 -21.17 -5.45 5.07
N GLY A 246 -22.30 -4.89 4.61
CA GLY A 246 -22.88 -3.75 5.32
C GLY A 246 -23.25 -4.22 6.72
N THR A 247 -22.77 -3.54 7.75
CA THR A 247 -23.21 -3.82 9.12
C THR A 247 -24.70 -3.53 9.22
N ASN A 248 -25.46 -4.47 9.76
CA ASN A 248 -26.86 -4.25 10.17
C ASN A 248 -26.86 -3.42 11.46
N ASP A 249 -26.39 -2.17 11.40
CA ASP A 249 -26.60 -1.24 12.49
C ASP A 249 -27.99 -0.61 12.30
N ASP A 250 -28.97 -1.21 12.98
CA ASP A 250 -30.41 -0.89 13.00
C ASP A 250 -30.76 0.52 13.52
N TRP A 251 -29.83 1.48 13.53
CA TRP A 251 -30.03 2.72 14.28
C TRP A 251 -30.61 3.90 13.48
N PHE A 252 -30.61 3.90 12.15
CA PHE A 252 -31.24 5.01 11.40
C PHE A 252 -31.86 4.59 10.06
N GLY A 253 -33.19 4.66 10.01
CA GLY A 253 -33.97 4.76 8.78
C GLY A 253 -34.25 3.44 8.07
N GLU A 254 -35.47 3.29 7.56
CA GLU A 254 -35.89 2.15 6.75
C GLU A 254 -34.81 1.77 5.73
N THR A 255 -34.35 0.53 5.85
CA THR A 255 -33.18 0.02 5.17
C THR A 255 -33.48 -0.24 3.69
N VAL A 256 -33.31 0.79 2.84
CA VAL A 256 -33.50 0.74 1.38
C VAL A 256 -32.48 -0.18 0.67
N PHE A 257 -31.62 -0.90 1.38
CA PHE A 257 -30.72 -1.91 0.77
C PHE A 257 -30.78 -3.29 1.43
N THR A 258 -31.43 -3.47 2.58
CA THR A 258 -31.54 -4.79 3.24
C THR A 258 -32.62 -5.66 2.61
N THR A 259 -33.70 -5.06 2.11
CA THR A 259 -34.77 -5.81 1.40
C THR A 259 -34.33 -6.23 -0.01
N PHE A 260 -33.22 -5.66 -0.51
CA PHE A 260 -32.66 -5.88 -1.85
C PHE A 260 -31.54 -6.92 -1.85
N ALA A 261 -31.10 -7.33 -0.66
CA ALA A 261 -30.02 -8.28 -0.44
C ALA A 261 -30.29 -9.65 -1.07
N ASN A 262 -31.56 -9.97 -1.38
CA ASN A 262 -31.97 -11.34 -1.66
C ASN A 262 -32.36 -11.66 -3.13
N GLU A 263 -32.25 -10.75 -4.11
CA GLU A 263 -32.42 -11.13 -5.52
C GLU A 263 -31.55 -10.30 -6.49
N LEU A 264 -30.75 -10.96 -7.34
CA LEU A 264 -30.08 -10.30 -8.48
C LEU A 264 -31.14 -9.76 -9.46
N GLY A 265 -31.22 -8.44 -9.60
CA GLY A 265 -32.24 -7.81 -10.44
C GLY A 265 -33.67 -7.99 -9.91
N GLY A 266 -33.81 -8.21 -8.59
CA GLY A 266 -35.09 -8.23 -7.89
C GLY A 266 -35.95 -7.02 -8.26
N ASN A 267 -37.26 -7.12 -8.05
CA ASN A 267 -38.24 -6.19 -8.59
C ASN A 267 -38.03 -4.75 -8.04
N VAL A 268 -37.13 -3.97 -8.66
CA VAL A 268 -36.87 -2.58 -8.29
C VAL A 268 -38.10 -1.79 -8.70
N LYS A 269 -38.94 -1.44 -7.73
CA LYS A 269 -39.97 -0.43 -7.96
C LYS A 269 -39.23 0.90 -8.15
N PRO A 270 -39.27 1.51 -9.35
CA PRO A 270 -38.68 2.82 -9.52
C PRO A 270 -39.34 3.78 -8.53
N SER A 271 -38.52 4.35 -7.66
CA SER A 271 -38.92 5.32 -6.65
C SER A 271 -38.08 6.56 -6.84
N ASN A 272 -38.69 7.74 -6.75
CA ASN A 272 -37.98 9.02 -6.83
C ASN A 272 -37.42 9.44 -5.46
N PHE A 273 -37.28 8.51 -4.52
CA PHE A 273 -36.71 8.79 -3.22
C PHE A 273 -35.21 9.05 -3.39
N LEU A 274 -34.74 10.20 -2.89
CA LEU A 274 -33.32 10.50 -2.87
C LEU A 274 -32.66 9.56 -1.85
N ILE A 275 -31.92 8.56 -2.36
CA ILE A 275 -31.25 7.55 -1.52
C ILE A 275 -29.91 8.09 -1.00
N MET A 276 -29.16 8.79 -1.85
CA MET A 276 -27.86 9.34 -1.51
C MET A 276 -27.51 10.48 -2.48
N GLU A 277 -27.05 11.60 -1.94
CA GLU A 277 -26.40 12.66 -2.70
C GLU A 277 -24.90 12.56 -2.44
N VAL A 278 -24.08 12.54 -3.50
CA VAL A 278 -22.63 12.37 -3.39
C VAL A 278 -21.95 13.52 -4.10
N GLU A 279 -21.18 14.28 -3.32
CA GLU A 279 -20.21 15.24 -3.83
C GLU A 279 -18.85 14.57 -3.84
N ALA A 280 -18.24 14.49 -5.02
CA ALA A 280 -16.91 13.90 -5.18
C ALA A 280 -16.13 14.67 -6.24
N ASP A 281 -14.85 14.93 -5.94
CA ASP A 281 -13.92 15.59 -6.86
C ASP A 281 -13.60 14.72 -8.09
N GLU A 282 -13.90 13.42 -8.03
CA GLU A 282 -13.58 12.42 -9.04
C GLU A 282 -14.74 11.41 -9.24
N SER A 283 -14.75 10.72 -10.40
CA SER A 283 -15.77 9.71 -10.74
C SER A 283 -15.79 8.57 -9.72
N THR A 284 -16.75 8.60 -8.80
CA THR A 284 -16.82 7.66 -7.67
C THR A 284 -17.83 6.55 -7.95
N TYR A 285 -17.35 5.30 -8.02
CA TYR A 285 -18.23 4.13 -8.09
C TYR A 285 -18.76 3.79 -6.70
N LEU A 286 -20.07 3.97 -6.50
CA LEU A 286 -20.76 3.60 -5.27
C LEU A 286 -21.07 2.11 -5.27
N ARG A 287 -20.14 1.32 -4.72
CA ARG A 287 -20.29 -0.14 -4.63
C ARG A 287 -21.26 -0.52 -3.50
N GLY A 288 -22.34 -1.21 -3.84
CA GLY A 288 -23.22 -1.87 -2.86
C GLY A 288 -22.62 -3.18 -2.32
N MET A 289 -23.46 -4.04 -1.75
CA MET A 289 -23.04 -5.38 -1.27
C MET A 289 -22.60 -6.29 -2.41
N VAL A 290 -21.60 -7.14 -2.16
CA VAL A 290 -21.12 -8.14 -3.12
C VAL A 290 -21.14 -9.53 -2.49
N TYR A 291 -21.76 -10.47 -3.19
CA TYR A 291 -21.92 -11.86 -2.76
C TYR A 291 -21.03 -12.80 -3.57
N ASP A 292 -20.45 -13.79 -2.88
CA ASP A 292 -19.54 -14.78 -3.48
C ASP A 292 -20.26 -15.83 -4.34
N THR A 293 -21.49 -16.20 -3.96
CA THR A 293 -22.23 -17.30 -4.60
C THR A 293 -23.66 -16.88 -4.91
N TYR A 294 -24.10 -17.15 -6.13
CA TYR A 294 -25.49 -16.97 -6.56
C TYR A 294 -26.09 -18.34 -6.84
N THR A 295 -27.07 -18.74 -6.04
CA THR A 295 -27.74 -20.04 -6.17
C THR A 295 -29.13 -19.84 -6.77
N TYR A 296 -29.33 -20.17 -8.04
CA TYR A 296 -30.65 -20.10 -8.68
C TYR A 296 -31.53 -21.29 -8.28
N SER A 297 -32.69 -21.05 -7.68
CA SER A 297 -33.73 -22.06 -7.42
C SER A 297 -35.01 -21.71 -8.18
N SER A 298 -35.53 -22.66 -8.96
CA SER A 298 -36.77 -22.47 -9.73
C SER A 298 -38.06 -22.64 -8.90
N LYS A 299 -37.94 -23.02 -7.62
CA LYS A 299 -39.09 -23.32 -6.74
C LYS A 299 -39.00 -22.72 -5.33
N SER A 300 -38.01 -21.87 -5.07
CA SER A 300 -37.89 -21.15 -3.81
C SER A 300 -37.10 -19.86 -4.04
N THR A 301 -37.39 -18.85 -3.21
CA THR A 301 -36.62 -17.61 -3.09
C THR A 301 -35.12 -17.92 -3.08
N LEU A 302 -34.32 -17.09 -3.77
CA LEU A 302 -32.87 -17.22 -3.78
C LEU A 302 -32.38 -17.10 -2.32
N ILE A 303 -31.80 -18.17 -1.77
CA ILE A 303 -31.23 -18.18 -0.42
C ILE A 303 -29.74 -17.85 -0.55
N TYR A 304 -29.31 -16.87 0.24
CA TYR A 304 -27.95 -16.35 0.29
C TYR A 304 -27.21 -17.09 1.39
N ASP A 305 -26.15 -17.80 1.01
CA ASP A 305 -25.21 -18.37 1.96
C ASP A 305 -23.94 -17.51 1.91
N ASN A 306 -23.76 -16.62 2.89
CA ASN A 306 -22.40 -16.24 3.28
C ASN A 306 -21.79 -17.44 4.02
N PHE A 307 -20.53 -17.77 3.74
CA PHE A 307 -19.89 -18.94 4.33
C PHE A 307 -19.82 -18.85 5.87
N SER A 308 -19.93 -17.65 6.45
CA SER A 308 -20.07 -17.39 7.90
C SER A 308 -21.30 -18.10 8.48
N ASN A 309 -22.46 -18.02 7.83
CA ASN A 309 -23.70 -18.67 8.28
C ASN A 309 -23.63 -20.20 8.23
N ARG A 310 -22.77 -20.76 7.37
CA ARG A 310 -22.54 -22.22 7.32
C ARG A 310 -21.78 -22.74 8.53
N TRP A 311 -20.88 -21.94 9.08
CA TRP A 311 -20.12 -22.34 10.27
C TRP A 311 -20.97 -22.29 11.54
N GLU A 312 -21.89 -21.32 11.66
CA GLU A 312 -22.85 -21.28 12.78
C GLU A 312 -23.86 -22.43 12.72
N ASN A 313 -24.42 -22.73 11.55
CA ASN A 313 -25.34 -23.86 11.38
C ASN A 313 -24.66 -25.25 11.47
N SER A 314 -23.34 -25.32 11.33
CA SER A 314 -22.58 -26.57 11.54
C SER A 314 -22.21 -26.85 13.00
N ARG A 315 -22.51 -25.91 13.91
CA ARG A 315 -22.30 -26.04 15.37
C ARG A 315 -23.60 -26.18 16.18
N GLN A 316 -24.76 -26.24 15.52
CA GLN A 316 -26.04 -26.65 16.12
C GLN A 316 -26.31 -28.13 15.80
#